data_AF-A0A9E0X4P8-F1
#
_entry.id   AF-A0A9E0X4P8-F1
#
_cell.length_a   1.000
_cell.length_b   1.000
_cell.length_c   1.000
_cell.angle_alpha   90.00
_cell.angle_beta   90.00
_cell.angle_gamma   90.00
#
_symmetry.space_group_name_H-M   'P 1'
#
loop_
_entity.id
_entity.type
_entity.pdbx_description
1 polymer ?
#
loop_
_entity_poly.entity_id
_entity_poly.type
_entity_poly.pdbx_seq_one_letter_code
_entity_poly.pdbx_strand_id
1 'polypeptide(L)'
;GGVYNIGRTPIADQVQLLGEISAVQVHKITPRAAVGSESFPAAYGFVPGYNPNFQTKNGLAISGTLVLGYPGIFEGWDLNVPISYSQQLKGRTLVGGVGGEGDKRYSVGASFTRRGNMTIGVTYLGYLGSASLVPMTQRLLTDRDQLSVTMKYTF
;
A
#
# COMPACT_ATOMS: atom_id res chain seq x y z
N GLY A 1 -2.31 -8.57 12.28
CA GLY A 1 -2.35 -7.13 12.58
C GLY A 1 -3.10 -6.88 13.87
N GLY A 2 -3.04 -5.65 14.38
CA GLY A 2 -3.76 -5.23 15.58
C GLY A 2 -4.19 -3.77 15.47
N VAL A 3 -5.23 -3.41 16.22
CA VAL A 3 -5.72 -2.04 16.37
C VAL A 3 -5.57 -1.64 17.82
N TYR A 4 -4.99 -0.47 18.07
CA TYR A 4 -4.77 0.08 19.38
C TYR A 4 -5.32 1.50 19.46
N ASN A 5 -6.27 1.72 20.38
CA ASN A 5 -6.81 3.04 20.67
C ASN A 5 -5.95 3.69 21.76
N ILE A 6 -5.17 4.69 21.37
CA ILE A 6 -4.31 5.46 22.27
C ILE A 6 -5.13 6.48 23.05
N GLY A 7 -6.24 6.97 22.47
CA GLY A 7 -7.11 7.97 23.10
C GLY A 7 -6.56 9.39 22.95
N ARG A 8 -6.75 10.23 23.96
CA ARG A 8 -6.37 11.64 23.92
C ARG A 8 -4.86 11.81 24.13
N THR A 9 -4.24 12.60 23.27
CA THR A 9 -2.80 12.90 23.30
C THR A 9 -2.57 14.40 23.09
N PRO A 10 -1.35 14.93 23.27
CA PRO A 10 -1.04 16.32 22.95
C PRO A 10 -1.19 16.68 21.47
N ILE A 11 -1.15 15.68 20.58
CA ILE A 11 -1.23 15.90 19.13
C ILE A 11 -2.66 15.80 18.58
N ALA A 12 -3.55 15.03 19.20
CA ALA A 12 -4.95 14.90 18.80
C ALA A 12 -5.84 14.38 19.93
N ASP A 13 -7.12 14.72 19.89
CA ASP A 13 -8.10 14.31 20.90
C ASP A 13 -8.45 12.82 20.84
N GLN A 14 -8.32 12.22 19.65
CA GLN A 14 -8.45 10.78 19.46
C GLN A 14 -7.32 10.27 18.59
N VAL A 15 -6.54 9.33 19.11
CA VAL A 15 -5.47 8.67 18.37
C VAL A 15 -5.74 7.18 18.30
N GLN A 16 -5.73 6.63 17.09
CA GLN A 16 -5.82 5.19 16.85
C GLN A 16 -4.64 4.75 15.98
N LEU A 17 -4.02 3.64 16.34
CA LEU A 17 -2.94 3.02 15.58
C LEU A 17 -3.37 1.63 15.13
N LEU A 18 -3.32 1.40 13.82
CA LEU A 18 -3.48 0.10 13.21
C LEU A 18 -2.12 -0.33 12.66
N GLY A 19 -1.70 -1.56 12.95
CA GLY A 19 -0.43 -2.11 12.48
C GLY A 19 -0.58 -3.54 12.00
N GLU A 20 0.07 -3.87 10.89
CA GLU A 20 0.05 -5.20 10.30
C GLU A 20 1.43 -5.61 9.80
N ILE A 21 1.70 -6.90 9.95
CA ILE A 21 2.83 -7.60 9.34
C ILE A 21 2.22 -8.75 8.55
N SER A 22 2.55 -8.86 7.27
CA SER A 22 2.06 -9.94 6.40
C SER A 22 3.24 -10.72 5.84
N ALA A 23 3.12 -12.05 5.87
CA ALA A 23 4.08 -12.97 5.30
C ALA A 23 3.35 -13.89 4.33
N VAL A 24 3.94 -14.10 3.16
CA VAL A 24 3.39 -14.93 2.09
C VAL A 24 4.40 -16.00 1.74
N GLN A 25 3.93 -17.24 1.56
CA GLN A 25 4.74 -18.36 1.09
C GLN A 25 3.97 -19.18 0.05
N VAL A 26 4.50 -19.22 -1.17
CA VAL A 26 3.98 -20.00 -2.28
C VAL A 26 4.60 -21.40 -2.24
N HIS A 27 3.77 -22.40 -1.99
CA HIS A 27 4.21 -23.79 -1.81
C HIS A 27 4.53 -24.49 -3.13
N LYS A 28 3.72 -24.26 -4.17
CA LYS A 28 3.91 -24.88 -5.49
C LYS A 28 3.70 -23.86 -6.60
N ILE A 29 4.61 -23.88 -7.56
CA ILE A 29 4.46 -23.19 -8.84
C ILE A 29 4.40 -24.27 -9.90
N THR A 30 3.35 -24.24 -10.71
CA THR A 30 3.26 -25.11 -11.90
C THR A 30 3.87 -24.34 -13.07
N PRO A 31 5.03 -24.77 -13.60
CA PRO A 31 5.65 -24.12 -14.74
C PRO A 31 4.72 -24.19 -15.94
N ARG A 32 4.61 -23.10 -16.69
CA ARG A 32 3.90 -23.06 -17.97
C ARG A 32 4.77 -22.33 -18.98
N ALA A 33 4.77 -22.82 -20.22
CA ALA A 33 5.35 -22.10 -21.33
C ALA A 33 4.52 -20.83 -21.59
N ALA A 34 5.18 -19.74 -21.97
CA ALA A 34 4.47 -18.56 -22.45
C ALA A 34 3.80 -18.91 -23.79
N VAL A 35 2.56 -18.45 -24.00
CA VAL A 35 1.86 -18.67 -25.28
C VAL A 35 2.70 -18.05 -26.39
N GLY A 36 3.08 -18.84 -27.40
CA GLY A 36 3.94 -18.40 -28.50
C GLY A 36 5.45 -18.47 -28.23
N SER A 37 5.90 -19.02 -27.10
CA SER A 37 7.34 -19.18 -26.80
C SER A 37 8.07 -20.07 -27.81
N GLU A 38 7.34 -20.94 -28.51
CA GLU A 38 7.86 -21.84 -29.54
C GLU A 38 8.44 -21.09 -30.75
N SER A 39 8.02 -19.84 -30.96
CA SER A 39 8.51 -18.97 -32.04
C SER A 39 9.80 -18.22 -31.69
N PHE A 40 10.30 -18.35 -30.45
CA PHE A 40 11.50 -17.67 -29.98
C PHE A 40 12.62 -18.67 -29.65
N PRO A 41 13.88 -18.41 -30.07
CA PRO A 41 15.02 -19.23 -29.66
C PRO A 41 15.12 -19.36 -28.13
N ALA A 42 15.57 -20.53 -27.65
CA ALA A 42 15.73 -20.80 -26.21
C ALA A 42 16.62 -19.79 -25.48
N ALA A 43 17.53 -19.12 -26.21
CA ALA A 43 18.39 -18.04 -25.73
C ALA A 43 17.63 -16.82 -25.18
N TYR A 44 16.37 -16.61 -25.58
CA TYR A 44 15.53 -15.53 -25.06
C TYR A 44 14.87 -15.86 -23.71
N GLY A 45 15.12 -17.04 -23.14
CA GLY A 45 14.78 -17.35 -21.75
C GLY A 45 13.31 -17.65 -21.46
N PHE A 46 12.49 -17.90 -22.49
CA PHE A 46 11.09 -18.34 -22.36
C PHE A 46 10.97 -19.84 -22.01
N VAL A 47 11.78 -20.32 -21.07
CA VAL A 47 11.81 -21.72 -20.66
C VAL A 47 10.90 -21.91 -19.43
N PRO A 48 10.01 -22.91 -19.41
CA PRO A 48 9.22 -23.23 -18.23
C PRO A 48 10.13 -23.53 -17.03
N GLY A 49 9.99 -22.77 -15.95
CA GLY A 49 10.79 -22.93 -14.74
C GLY A 49 9.96 -22.96 -13.46
N TYR A 50 10.42 -23.72 -12.47
CA TYR A 50 9.81 -23.79 -11.13
C TYR A 50 10.18 -22.61 -10.23
N ASN A 51 11.17 -21.81 -10.64
CA ASN A 51 11.63 -20.62 -9.95
C ASN A 51 11.37 -19.42 -10.88
N PRO A 52 10.57 -18.43 -10.46
CA PRO A 52 10.36 -17.24 -11.27
C PRO A 52 11.64 -16.42 -11.23
N ASN A 53 12.10 -15.97 -12.41
CA ASN A 53 13.27 -15.08 -12.49
C ASN A 53 12.95 -13.65 -12.01
N PHE A 54 11.66 -13.30 -11.91
CA PHE A 54 11.18 -11.94 -11.62
C PHE A 54 10.40 -11.80 -10.30
N GLN A 55 10.08 -12.91 -9.64
CA GLN A 55 9.23 -12.93 -8.45
C GLN A 55 9.70 -14.02 -7.47
N THR A 56 9.50 -13.77 -6.18
CA THR A 56 9.89 -14.68 -5.11
C THR A 56 8.70 -15.49 -4.62
N LYS A 57 8.95 -16.73 -4.20
CA LYS A 57 7.95 -17.60 -3.54
C LYS A 57 7.53 -17.04 -2.18
N ASN A 58 8.43 -16.30 -1.53
CA ASN A 58 8.21 -15.75 -0.20
C ASN A 58 8.17 -14.23 -0.27
N GLY A 59 7.37 -13.61 0.59
CA GLY A 59 7.44 -12.18 0.81
C GLY A 59 7.05 -11.78 2.22
N LEU A 60 7.58 -10.65 2.65
CA LEU A 60 7.31 -10.05 3.95
C LEU A 60 7.01 -8.57 3.74
N ALA A 61 5.90 -8.12 4.27
CA ALA A 61 5.49 -6.72 4.24
C ALA A 61 5.03 -6.25 5.60
N ILE A 62 5.11 -4.94 5.81
CA ILE A 62 4.58 -4.25 6.97
C ILE A 62 3.70 -3.10 6.51
N SER A 63 2.66 -2.81 7.28
CA SER A 63 1.84 -1.63 7.10
C SER A 63 1.39 -1.09 8.44
N GLY A 64 1.15 0.22 8.49
CA GLY A 64 0.61 0.88 9.65
C GLY A 64 -0.21 2.09 9.23
N THR A 65 -1.28 2.35 9.97
CA THR A 65 -2.13 3.52 9.79
C THR A 65 -2.37 4.16 11.15
N LEU A 66 -1.94 5.40 11.30
CA LEU A 66 -2.26 6.27 12.41
C LEU A 66 -3.46 7.15 12.02
N VAL A 67 -4.47 7.21 12.86
CA VAL A 67 -5.66 8.03 12.65
C VAL A 67 -5.73 9.06 13.77
N LEU A 68 -5.70 10.34 13.39
CA LEU A 68 -5.81 11.47 14.31
C LEU A 68 -7.19 12.12 14.15
N GLY A 69 -8.00 12.07 15.20
CA GLY A 69 -9.32 12.67 15.27
C GLY A 69 -9.34 13.95 16.10
N TYR A 70 -9.99 14.98 15.55
CA TYR A 70 -10.23 16.28 16.16
C TYR A 70 -11.74 16.59 16.05
N PRO A 71 -12.55 16.08 16.99
CA PRO A 71 -13.97 16.37 17.01
C PRO A 71 -14.20 17.85 17.38
N GLY A 72 -15.12 18.51 16.67
CA GLY A 72 -15.51 19.90 16.97
C GLY A 72 -14.41 20.95 16.78
N ILE A 73 -13.51 20.77 15.80
CA ILE A 73 -12.45 21.76 15.49
C ILE A 73 -13.03 23.15 15.14
N PHE A 74 -14.22 23.15 14.52
CA PHE A 74 -15.12 24.29 14.43
C PHE A 74 -16.54 23.83 14.78
N GLU A 75 -17.45 24.77 15.02
CA GLU A 75 -18.82 24.42 15.39
C GLU A 75 -19.50 23.53 14.33
N GLY A 76 -19.79 22.29 14.73
CA GLY A 76 -20.40 21.27 13.88
C GLY A 76 -19.48 20.66 12.81
N TRP A 77 -18.16 20.86 12.90
CA TRP A 77 -17.15 20.26 12.03
C TRP A 77 -16.20 19.36 12.79
N ASP A 78 -16.04 18.13 12.30
CA ASP A 78 -15.06 17.17 12.78
C ASP A 78 -13.96 16.98 11.73
N LEU A 79 -12.71 16.93 12.17
CA LEU A 79 -11.56 16.63 11.32
C LEU A 79 -10.97 15.28 11.68
N ASN A 80 -10.71 14.46 10.67
CA ASN A 80 -9.97 13.21 10.79
C ASN A 80 -8.79 13.21 9.81
N VAL A 81 -7.60 12.90 10.31
CA VAL A 81 -6.35 12.89 9.56
C VAL A 81 -5.75 11.48 9.62
N PRO A 82 -6.02 10.61 8.63
CA PRO A 82 -5.35 9.33 8.51
C PRO A 82 -3.96 9.48 7.87
N ILE A 83 -2.96 8.87 8.48
CA ILE A 83 -1.59 8.77 7.99
C ILE A 83 -1.26 7.29 7.88
N SER A 84 -1.00 6.80 6.68
CA SER A 84 -0.65 5.40 6.44
C SER A 84 0.74 5.26 5.84
N TYR A 85 1.41 4.18 6.20
CA TYR A 85 2.69 3.77 5.66
C TYR A 85 2.67 2.27 5.40
N SER A 86 3.21 1.84 4.27
CA SER A 86 3.37 0.43 3.95
C SER A 86 4.68 0.19 3.24
N GLN A 87 5.31 -0.95 3.53
CA GLN A 87 6.60 -1.30 2.98
C GLN A 87 6.69 -2.80 2.72
N GLN A 88 7.16 -3.16 1.52
CA GLN A 88 7.61 -4.51 1.20
C GLN A 88 9.05 -4.67 1.72
N LEU A 89 9.24 -5.45 2.79
CA LEU A 89 10.57 -5.67 3.37
C LEU A 89 11.39 -6.65 2.54
N LYS A 90 10.76 -7.73 2.06
CA LYS A 90 11.45 -8.77 1.31
C LYS A 90 10.55 -9.39 0.26
N GLY A 91 11.15 -9.72 -0.87
CA GLY A 91 10.51 -10.46 -1.93
C GLY A 91 9.49 -9.65 -2.72
N ARG A 92 9.36 -10.01 -3.99
CA ARG A 92 8.29 -9.58 -4.87
C ARG A 92 7.39 -10.79 -5.11
N THR A 93 6.34 -10.91 -4.30
CA THR A 93 5.50 -12.10 -4.29
C THR A 93 4.77 -12.30 -5.61
N LEU A 94 4.50 -13.57 -5.95
CA LEU A 94 3.65 -13.94 -7.08
C LEU A 94 2.17 -13.62 -6.88
N VAL A 95 1.72 -13.63 -5.63
CA VAL A 95 0.29 -13.62 -5.26
C VAL A 95 -0.16 -12.29 -4.63
N GLY A 96 0.64 -11.23 -4.79
CA GLY A 96 0.32 -9.90 -4.28
C GLY A 96 1.05 -9.55 -2.98
N GLY A 97 1.35 -8.26 -2.84
CA GLY A 97 2.12 -7.66 -1.76
C GLY A 97 2.04 -6.14 -1.89
N VAL A 98 2.83 -5.39 -1.11
CA VAL A 98 2.86 -3.92 -1.18
C VAL A 98 3.50 -3.45 -2.49
N GLY A 99 4.27 -4.30 -3.17
CA GLY A 99 4.90 -4.00 -4.45
C GLY A 99 6.12 -4.88 -4.69
N GLY A 100 7.11 -4.34 -5.40
CA GLY A 100 8.42 -4.97 -5.52
C GLY A 100 9.24 -4.90 -4.24
N GLU A 101 10.33 -5.65 -4.14
CA GLU A 101 11.15 -5.68 -2.93
C GLU A 101 11.67 -4.28 -2.59
N GLY A 102 11.42 -3.83 -1.36
CA GLY A 102 11.80 -2.51 -0.86
C GLY A 102 10.88 -1.36 -1.31
N ASP A 103 9.73 -1.65 -1.94
CA ASP A 103 8.71 -0.63 -2.22
C ASP A 103 8.17 -0.04 -0.91
N LYS A 104 8.03 1.28 -0.91
CA LYS A 104 7.51 2.05 0.21
C LYS A 104 6.42 2.97 -0.29
N ARG A 105 5.27 2.97 0.38
CA ARG A 105 4.13 3.83 0.06
C ARG A 105 3.67 4.52 1.32
N TYR A 106 3.34 5.79 1.20
CA TYR A 106 2.74 6.56 2.27
C TYR A 106 1.52 7.29 1.76
N SER A 107 0.54 7.49 2.63
CA SER A 107 -0.61 8.32 2.34
C SER A 107 -0.93 9.19 3.54
N VAL A 108 -1.27 10.44 3.26
CA VAL A 108 -1.76 11.39 4.26
C VAL A 108 -3.08 11.93 3.75
N GLY A 109 -4.12 11.78 4.56
CA GLY A 109 -5.44 12.32 4.26
C GLY A 109 -5.91 13.30 5.30
N ALA A 110 -6.89 14.11 4.92
CA ALA A 110 -7.68 14.93 5.82
C ALA A 110 -9.13 14.88 5.36
N SER A 111 -10.03 14.51 6.27
CA SER A 111 -11.47 14.50 6.02
C SER A 111 -12.21 15.38 7.02
N PHE A 112 -12.92 16.36 6.50
CA PHE A 112 -13.79 17.26 7.23
C PHE A 112 -15.21 16.77 7.12
N THR A 113 -15.86 16.49 8.25
CA THR A 113 -17.27 16.11 8.29
C THR A 113 -18.07 17.17 9.00
N ARG A 114 -19.06 17.75 8.31
CA ARG A 114 -20.00 18.70 8.88
C ARG A 114 -21.25 17.94 9.34
N ARG A 115 -21.60 18.04 10.62
CA ARG A 115 -22.84 17.54 11.24
C ARG A 115 -23.25 16.10 10.82
N GLY A 116 -22.27 15.27 10.48
CA GLY A 116 -22.49 13.88 10.02
C GLY A 116 -23.12 13.72 8.62
N ASN A 117 -23.52 14.78 7.93
CA ASN A 117 -24.26 14.69 6.66
C ASN A 117 -23.45 15.11 5.42
N MET A 118 -22.34 15.84 5.60
CA MET A 118 -21.46 16.27 4.52
C MET A 118 -20.01 15.98 4.89
N THR A 119 -19.31 15.20 4.08
CA THR A 119 -17.88 14.91 4.26
C THR A 119 -17.09 15.36 3.04
N ILE A 120 -16.03 16.14 3.26
CA ILE A 120 -15.03 16.49 2.26
C ILE A 120 -13.73 15.82 2.67
N GLY A 121 -13.15 15.01 1.80
CA GLY A 121 -11.87 14.33 2.02
C GLY A 121 -10.84 14.72 0.97
N VAL A 122 -9.63 15.01 1.39
CA VAL A 122 -8.44 15.09 0.52
C VAL A 122 -7.44 14.03 0.96
N THR A 123 -6.86 13.32 0.00
CA THR A 123 -5.84 12.31 0.28
C THR A 123 -4.69 12.47 -0.71
N TYR A 124 -3.49 12.55 -0.17
CA TYR A 124 -2.24 12.50 -0.92
C TYR A 124 -1.60 11.12 -0.72
N LEU A 125 -1.26 10.44 -1.81
CA LEU A 125 -0.57 9.16 -1.82
C LEU A 125 0.75 9.36 -2.56
N GLY A 126 1.86 8.96 -1.92
CA GLY A 126 3.17 9.00 -2.55
C GLY A 126 3.92 7.69 -2.41
N TYR A 127 4.90 7.53 -3.30
CA TYR A 127 5.77 6.36 -3.35
C TYR A 127 7.20 6.81 -3.05
N LEU A 128 7.86 6.18 -2.08
CA LEU A 128 9.19 6.57 -1.63
C LEU A 128 10.25 5.64 -2.23
N GLY A 129 11.35 6.23 -2.74
CA GLY A 129 12.53 5.51 -3.20
C GLY A 129 13.00 5.91 -4.60
N SER A 130 13.89 5.11 -5.18
CA SER A 130 14.30 5.25 -6.58
C SER A 130 13.57 4.25 -7.44
N ALA A 131 13.17 4.69 -8.64
CA ALA A 131 12.62 3.79 -9.63
C ALA A 131 13.67 2.72 -9.99
N SER A 132 13.23 1.47 -10.10
CA SER A 132 14.11 0.36 -10.45
C SER A 132 13.44 -0.58 -11.42
N LEU A 133 14.13 -0.88 -12.51
CA LEU A 133 13.74 -1.88 -13.50
C LEU A 133 14.25 -3.28 -13.15
N VAL A 134 15.06 -3.42 -12.08
CA VAL A 134 15.60 -4.72 -11.67
C VAL A 134 14.42 -5.61 -11.26
N PRO A 135 14.27 -6.81 -11.86
CA PRO A 135 13.14 -7.71 -11.65
C PRO A 135 12.68 -7.89 -10.20
N MET A 136 13.62 -8.08 -9.26
CA MET A 136 13.30 -8.30 -7.86
C MET A 136 12.74 -7.06 -7.16
N THR A 137 13.25 -5.88 -7.50
CA THR A 137 12.79 -4.62 -6.89
C THR A 137 11.63 -3.98 -7.65
N GLN A 138 11.54 -4.15 -8.97
CA GLN A 138 10.59 -3.53 -9.92
C GLN A 138 9.72 -2.39 -9.37
N ARG A 139 10.36 -1.25 -9.09
CA ARG A 139 9.72 -0.06 -8.53
C ARG A 139 9.41 0.91 -9.66
N LEU A 140 8.33 0.65 -10.39
CA LEU A 140 7.95 1.43 -11.58
C LEU A 140 7.06 2.64 -11.27
N LEU A 141 6.52 2.70 -10.05
CA LEU A 141 5.52 3.69 -9.65
C LEU A 141 6.10 4.73 -8.69
N THR A 142 7.41 4.68 -8.41
CA THR A 142 8.05 5.54 -7.41
C THR A 142 8.16 7.00 -7.85
N ASP A 143 7.86 7.29 -9.12
CA ASP A 143 7.74 8.63 -9.70
C ASP A 143 6.30 9.18 -9.65
N ARG A 144 5.31 8.39 -9.19
CA ARG A 144 3.89 8.76 -9.27
C ARG A 144 3.31 9.09 -7.92
N ASP A 145 3.14 10.37 -7.69
CA ASP A 145 2.32 10.86 -6.58
C ASP A 145 0.87 11.10 -7.06
N GLN A 146 -0.10 10.83 -6.19
CA GLN A 146 -1.52 10.98 -6.48
C GLN A 146 -2.18 11.88 -5.44
N LEU A 147 -3.02 12.80 -5.93
CA LEU A 147 -3.89 13.61 -5.11
C LEU A 147 -5.34 13.26 -5.45
N SER A 148 -6.12 12.94 -4.42
CA SER A 148 -7.54 12.63 -4.53
C SER A 148 -8.35 13.59 -3.69
N VAL A 149 -9.45 14.09 -4.25
CA VAL A 149 -10.45 14.90 -3.55
C VAL A 149 -11.78 14.18 -3.67
N THR A 150 -12.47 14.05 -2.55
CA THR A 150 -13.74 13.33 -2.42
C THR A 150 -14.73 14.20 -1.67
N MET A 151 -15.98 14.20 -2.12
CA MET A 151 -17.07 14.86 -1.44
C MET A 151 -18.25 13.90 -1.38
N LYS A 152 -18.82 13.74 -0.19
CA LYS A 152 -19.97 12.88 0.07
C LYS A 152 -21.02 13.69 0.80
N TYR A 153 -22.26 13.60 0.34
CA TYR A 153 -23.42 14.19 1.00
C TYR A 153 -24.49 13.12 1.16
N THR A 154 -25.05 13.01 2.36
CA THR A 154 -26.12 12.06 2.69
C THR A 154 -27.38 12.85 3.04
N PHE A 155 -28.50 12.48 2.42
CA PHE A 155 -29.82 13.08 2.62
C PHE A 155 -30.68 12.28 3.60
#